data_AF-A0A921QIU4-F1
#
_entry.id   AF-A0A921QIU4-F1
#
_cell.length_a   1.000
_cell.length_b   1.000
_cell.length_c   1.000
_cell.angle_alpha   90.00
_cell.angle_beta   90.00
_cell.angle_gamma   90.00
#
_symmetry.space_group_name_H-M   'P 1'
#
loop_
_entity.id
_entity.type
_entity.pdbx_description
1 polymer ?
#
loop_
_entity_poly.entity_id
_entity_poly.type
_entity_poly.pdbx_seq_one_letter_code
_entity_poly.pdbx_strand_id
1 'polypeptide(L)'
;MMPYATAAEAEAALGRSMTWAEALWFRYSAAMPDLWLMWHIALVYLVVDALAPLPAMILQQLAPGYALRHKPSLVSTYLCYMRESTRVSLAILGPFPLVYTLTFKLFGVRTGLPLPSVWETGMHLVVYTLVEDYLTYWLHRFLHTKWGYEKIHHVHHEKTAPSGFAAVYSHGAELSLLAVTIFAGPAMVPCHVTTHWLWFAIRLMEASDAHCGYNFPFSLAGLIPFFVGAEFHDYHHYAGGKTRTNFGSVFSYCDYIYGTNKSYLHHKRSLAKLKTMKEVEHNMKGSSVKED
;
A
#
# COMPACT_ATOMS: atom_id res chain seq x y z
N MET A 1 4.13 5.35 -28.35
CA MET A 1 5.57 5.45 -28.63
C MET A 1 5.90 6.92 -28.77
N MET A 2 7.09 7.33 -28.35
CA MET A 2 7.49 8.72 -28.53
C MET A 2 7.50 9.06 -30.03
N PRO A 3 6.99 10.24 -30.42
CA PRO A 3 6.89 10.62 -31.82
C PRO A 3 8.21 11.10 -32.43
N TYR A 4 9.32 11.05 -31.69
CA TYR A 4 10.62 11.59 -32.09
C TYR A 4 11.63 10.46 -32.36
N ALA A 5 12.28 10.50 -33.52
CA ALA A 5 13.31 9.54 -33.91
C ALA A 5 14.69 9.93 -33.36
N THR A 6 14.93 11.23 -33.13
CA THR A 6 16.21 11.75 -32.65
C THR A 6 16.07 12.69 -31.47
N ALA A 7 17.16 12.86 -30.71
CA ALA A 7 17.22 13.82 -29.62
C ALA A 7 17.01 15.27 -30.12
N ALA A 8 17.54 15.60 -31.30
CA ALA A 8 17.38 16.93 -31.89
C ALA A 8 15.91 17.23 -32.24
N GLU A 9 15.16 16.24 -32.76
CA GLU A 9 13.73 16.37 -33.00
C GLU A 9 12.94 16.56 -31.69
N ALA A 10 13.30 15.80 -30.65
CA ALA A 10 12.67 15.94 -29.34
C ALA A 10 12.90 17.32 -28.72
N GLU A 11 14.14 17.84 -28.78
CA GLU A 11 14.48 19.17 -28.28
C GLU A 11 13.83 20.29 -29.11
N ALA A 12 13.77 20.13 -30.43
CA ALA A 12 13.05 21.05 -31.31
C ALA A 12 11.56 21.11 -30.97
N ALA A 13 10.92 19.96 -30.71
CA ALA A 13 9.51 19.89 -30.30
C ALA A 13 9.26 20.47 -28.90
N LEU A 14 10.22 20.34 -27.99
CA LEU A 14 10.16 20.95 -26.66
C LEU A 14 10.40 22.47 -26.68
N GLY A 15 11.02 23.00 -27.73
CA GLY A 15 11.46 24.41 -27.80
C GLY A 15 12.60 24.73 -26.84
N ARG A 16 13.26 23.71 -26.29
CA ARG A 16 14.40 23.81 -25.36
C ARG A 16 15.20 22.52 -25.34
N SER A 17 16.44 22.59 -24.86
CA SER A 17 17.22 21.38 -24.57
C SER A 17 16.52 20.50 -23.52
N MET A 18 16.69 19.19 -23.66
CA MET A 18 16.20 18.22 -22.68
C MET A 18 16.96 18.38 -21.37
N THR A 19 16.26 18.23 -20.25
CA THR A 19 16.92 18.02 -18.97
C THR A 19 17.63 16.66 -18.95
N TRP A 20 18.55 16.45 -18.00
CA TRP A 20 19.23 15.15 -17.87
C TRP A 20 18.24 13.98 -17.68
N ALA A 21 17.14 14.20 -16.94
CA ALA A 21 16.13 13.19 -16.68
C ALA A 21 15.31 12.88 -17.93
N GLU A 22 14.96 13.90 -18.72
CA GLU A 22 14.28 13.74 -20.01
C GLU A 22 15.18 13.04 -21.02
N ALA A 23 16.48 13.36 -21.07
CA ALA A 23 17.44 12.69 -21.93
C ALA A 23 17.62 11.20 -21.54
N LEU A 24 17.66 10.90 -20.23
CA LEU A 24 17.69 9.52 -19.73
C LEU A 24 16.42 8.77 -20.10
N TRP A 25 15.25 9.38 -19.88
CA TRP A 25 13.96 8.82 -20.28
C TRP A 25 13.90 8.58 -21.79
N PHE A 26 14.34 9.56 -22.59
CA PHE A 26 14.38 9.47 -24.04
C PHE A 26 15.20 8.26 -24.51
N ARG A 27 16.43 8.12 -24.01
CA ARG A 27 17.32 7.00 -24.34
C ARG A 27 16.72 5.65 -23.97
N TYR A 28 15.97 5.59 -22.87
CA TYR A 28 15.38 4.36 -22.37
C TYR A 28 14.09 3.97 -23.13
N SER A 29 13.21 4.92 -23.43
CA SER A 29 11.85 4.63 -23.91
C SER A 29 11.61 4.94 -25.40
N ALA A 30 12.52 5.64 -26.11
CA ALA A 30 12.29 6.08 -27.50
C ALA A 30 11.92 4.92 -28.46
N ALA A 31 12.67 3.82 -28.39
CA ALA A 31 12.44 2.64 -29.21
C ALA A 31 11.50 1.61 -28.55
N MET A 32 10.99 1.89 -27.34
CA MET A 32 10.20 0.95 -26.57
C MET A 32 8.71 1.04 -26.93
N PRO A 33 8.07 -0.07 -27.34
CA PRO A 33 6.62 -0.10 -27.48
C PRO A 33 5.92 0.24 -26.15
N ASP A 34 4.82 0.99 -26.21
CA ASP A 34 4.08 1.39 -24.99
C ASP A 34 3.68 0.18 -24.14
N LEU A 35 3.39 -0.97 -24.78
CA LEU A 35 3.07 -2.22 -24.10
C LEU A 35 4.14 -2.62 -23.08
N TRP A 36 5.43 -2.48 -23.43
CA TRP A 36 6.52 -2.80 -22.50
C TRP A 36 6.58 -1.82 -21.34
N LEU A 37 6.34 -0.52 -21.58
CA LEU A 37 6.24 0.46 -20.49
C LEU A 37 5.08 0.13 -19.53
N MET A 38 3.99 -0.45 -20.03
CA MET A 38 2.89 -0.92 -19.17
C MET A 38 3.28 -2.17 -18.37
N TRP A 39 4.05 -3.08 -18.96
CA TRP A 39 4.61 -4.24 -18.24
C TRP A 39 5.50 -3.84 -17.07
N HIS A 40 6.13 -2.66 -17.10
CA HIS A 40 6.89 -2.16 -15.95
C HIS A 40 6.03 -1.90 -14.72
N ILE A 41 4.72 -1.67 -14.84
CA ILE A 41 3.82 -1.62 -13.68
C ILE A 41 3.79 -2.97 -12.96
N ALA A 42 3.66 -4.06 -13.70
CA ALA A 42 3.72 -5.41 -13.15
C ALA A 42 5.10 -5.74 -12.57
N LEU A 43 6.18 -5.28 -13.21
CA LEU A 43 7.54 -5.43 -12.66
C LEU A 43 7.70 -4.66 -11.35
N VAL A 44 7.29 -3.40 -11.29
CA VAL A 44 7.30 -2.58 -10.06
C VAL A 44 6.50 -3.29 -8.98
N TYR A 45 5.32 -3.82 -9.31
CA TYR A 45 4.52 -4.58 -8.36
C TYR A 45 5.30 -5.75 -7.76
N LEU A 46 5.85 -6.63 -8.59
CA LEU A 46 6.54 -7.84 -8.13
C LEU A 46 7.80 -7.51 -7.33
N VAL A 47 8.54 -6.48 -7.75
CA VAL A 47 9.76 -6.04 -7.05
C VAL A 47 9.41 -5.45 -5.69
N VAL A 48 8.43 -4.54 -5.62
CA VAL A 48 8.07 -3.88 -4.36
C VAL A 48 7.43 -4.87 -3.40
N ASP A 49 6.55 -5.77 -3.87
CA ASP A 49 5.95 -6.82 -3.05
C ASP A 49 6.99 -7.76 -2.42
N ALA A 50 8.03 -8.13 -3.19
CA ALA A 50 9.10 -8.97 -2.69
C ALA A 50 10.04 -8.26 -1.71
N LEU A 51 10.30 -6.96 -1.91
CA LEU A 51 11.34 -6.23 -1.18
C LEU A 51 10.82 -5.41 0.01
N ALA A 52 9.66 -4.76 -0.11
CA ALA A 52 9.13 -3.86 0.91
C ALA A 52 8.95 -4.55 2.29
N PRO A 53 8.52 -5.83 2.40
CA PRO A 53 8.38 -6.49 3.70
C PRO A 53 9.70 -6.95 4.35
N LEU A 54 10.82 -6.99 3.60
CA LEU A 54 12.08 -7.56 4.09
C LEU A 54 12.63 -6.90 5.35
N PRO A 55 12.64 -5.56 5.50
CA PRO A 55 13.13 -4.93 6.71
C PRO A 55 12.36 -5.37 7.97
N ALA A 56 11.03 -5.48 7.88
CA ALA A 56 10.20 -5.95 8.99
C ALA A 56 10.44 -7.43 9.32
N MET A 57 10.71 -8.27 8.32
CA MET A 57 11.11 -9.66 8.54
C MET A 57 12.46 -9.77 9.24
N ILE A 58 13.47 -8.99 8.81
CA ILE A 58 14.78 -8.95 9.47
C ILE A 58 14.61 -8.52 10.93
N LEU A 59 13.81 -7.48 11.17
CA LEU A 59 13.51 -7.03 12.54
C LEU A 59 12.81 -8.12 13.36
N GLN A 60 11.90 -8.90 12.77
CA GLN A 60 11.26 -10.03 13.46
C GLN A 60 12.26 -11.10 13.90
N GLN A 61 13.33 -11.33 13.12
CA GLN A 61 14.37 -12.28 13.49
C GLN A 61 15.28 -11.74 14.59
N LEU A 62 15.63 -10.45 14.52
CA LEU A 62 16.59 -9.84 15.43
C LEU A 62 15.97 -9.39 16.76
N ALA A 63 14.74 -8.90 16.73
CA ALA A 63 14.09 -8.26 17.87
C ALA A 63 12.56 -8.49 17.88
N PRO A 64 12.10 -9.76 17.99
CA PRO A 64 10.67 -10.11 17.92
C PRO A 64 9.80 -9.45 19.01
N GLY A 65 10.40 -9.00 20.11
CA GLY A 65 9.70 -8.32 21.20
C GLY A 65 9.14 -6.93 20.85
N TYR A 66 9.55 -6.34 19.73
CA TYR A 66 9.02 -5.07 19.24
C TYR A 66 7.75 -5.21 18.39
N ALA A 67 7.39 -6.44 17.99
CA ALA A 67 6.18 -6.67 17.21
C ALA A 67 4.94 -6.37 18.07
N LEU A 68 3.93 -5.74 17.45
CA LEU A 68 2.66 -5.40 18.12
C LEU A 68 1.89 -6.64 18.57
N ARG A 69 2.04 -7.73 17.81
CA ARG A 69 1.47 -9.05 18.06
C ARG A 69 2.48 -10.11 17.66
N HIS A 70 2.32 -11.33 18.17
CA HIS A 70 3.17 -12.45 17.76
C HIS A 70 3.06 -12.67 16.24
N LYS A 71 4.18 -12.58 15.53
CA LYS A 71 4.29 -12.84 14.10
C LYS A 71 5.05 -14.16 13.85
N PRO A 72 4.87 -14.80 12.69
CA PRO A 72 5.64 -16.00 12.34
C PRO A 72 7.14 -15.76 12.45
N SER A 73 7.89 -16.70 13.02
CA SER A 73 9.36 -16.62 13.08
C SER A 73 10.04 -17.42 11.97
N LEU A 74 9.38 -18.43 11.40
CA LEU A 74 9.97 -19.26 10.34
C LEU A 74 9.99 -18.52 9.00
N VAL A 75 11.18 -18.42 8.41
CA VAL A 75 11.38 -17.85 7.07
C VAL A 75 10.55 -18.57 6.01
N SER A 76 10.37 -19.89 6.14
CA SER A 76 9.55 -20.68 5.22
C SER A 76 8.08 -20.25 5.18
N THR A 77 7.55 -19.66 6.25
CA THR A 77 6.19 -19.11 6.28
C THR A 77 6.08 -17.88 5.37
N TYR A 78 7.08 -16.98 5.41
CA TYR A 78 7.11 -15.81 4.53
C TYR A 78 7.30 -16.21 3.06
N LEU A 79 8.18 -17.17 2.78
CA LEU A 79 8.36 -17.72 1.42
C LEU A 79 7.06 -18.33 0.88
N CYS A 80 6.27 -19.00 1.73
CA CYS A 80 4.96 -19.51 1.36
C CYS A 80 4.02 -18.36 0.95
N TYR A 81 3.92 -17.30 1.76
CA TYR A 81 3.07 -16.14 1.44
C TYR A 81 3.48 -15.47 0.15
N MET A 82 4.78 -15.23 -0.05
CA MET A 82 5.29 -14.68 -1.30
C MET A 82 4.95 -15.56 -2.50
N ARG A 83 5.14 -16.88 -2.39
CA ARG A 83 4.87 -17.80 -3.50
C ARG A 83 3.40 -17.79 -3.90
N GLU A 84 2.49 -17.92 -2.93
CA GLU A 84 1.06 -17.94 -3.21
C GLU A 84 0.57 -16.56 -3.74
N SER A 85 1.01 -15.47 -3.12
CA SER A 85 0.63 -14.11 -3.55
C SER A 85 1.20 -13.78 -4.93
N THR A 86 2.43 -14.17 -5.23
CA THR A 86 3.04 -14.00 -6.55
C THR A 86 2.27 -14.79 -7.60
N ARG A 87 1.87 -16.03 -7.31
CA ARG A 87 1.08 -16.85 -8.24
C ARG A 87 -0.26 -16.18 -8.58
N VAL A 88 -1.00 -15.73 -7.56
CA VAL A 88 -2.27 -15.01 -7.76
C VAL A 88 -2.04 -13.70 -8.52
N SER A 89 -1.03 -12.94 -8.11
CA SER A 89 -0.69 -11.66 -8.73
C SER A 89 -0.30 -11.83 -10.21
N LEU A 90 0.50 -12.83 -10.58
CA LEU A 90 0.83 -13.10 -11.98
C LEU A 90 -0.39 -13.51 -12.81
N ALA A 91 -1.34 -14.26 -12.23
CA ALA A 91 -2.56 -14.64 -12.91
C ALA A 91 -3.47 -13.43 -13.21
N ILE A 92 -3.52 -12.46 -12.30
CA ILE A 92 -4.34 -11.24 -12.45
C ILE A 92 -3.61 -10.14 -13.23
N LEU A 93 -2.37 -9.85 -12.86
CA LEU A 93 -1.56 -8.78 -13.44
C LEU A 93 -0.86 -9.18 -14.74
N GLY A 94 -0.75 -10.47 -15.08
CA GLY A 94 -0.15 -10.90 -16.35
C GLY A 94 -0.96 -10.45 -17.56
N PRO A 95 -2.27 -10.69 -17.63
CA PRO A 95 -3.12 -10.18 -18.71
C PRO A 95 -3.32 -8.65 -18.66
N PHE A 96 -3.10 -8.05 -17.49
CA PHE A 96 -3.47 -6.67 -17.23
C PHE A 96 -2.78 -5.66 -18.15
N PRO A 97 -1.44 -5.64 -18.36
CA PRO A 97 -0.77 -4.73 -19.28
C PRO A 97 -1.34 -4.73 -20.70
N LEU A 98 -1.85 -5.86 -21.21
CA LEU A 98 -2.47 -5.91 -22.53
C LEU A 98 -3.79 -5.14 -22.57
N VAL A 99 -4.70 -5.45 -21.64
CA VAL A 99 -5.99 -4.73 -21.48
C VAL A 99 -5.77 -3.25 -21.16
N TYR A 100 -4.78 -3.00 -20.30
CA TYR A 100 -4.40 -1.68 -19.86
C TYR A 100 -3.81 -0.85 -20.98
N THR A 101 -2.94 -1.41 -21.84
CA THR A 101 -2.39 -0.66 -23.00
C THR A 101 -3.49 -0.19 -23.96
N LEU A 102 -4.55 -0.99 -24.14
CA LEU A 102 -5.70 -0.63 -24.97
C LEU A 102 -6.51 0.52 -24.36
N THR A 103 -6.70 0.49 -23.04
CA THR A 103 -7.52 1.48 -22.32
C THR A 103 -6.75 2.76 -21.98
N PHE A 104 -5.43 2.69 -21.77
CA PHE A 104 -4.61 3.81 -21.32
C PHE A 104 -4.30 4.84 -22.39
N LYS A 105 -4.28 4.42 -23.66
CA LYS A 105 -4.30 5.36 -24.79
C LYS A 105 -5.62 6.13 -24.85
N LEU A 106 -6.74 5.49 -24.51
CA LEU A 106 -8.05 6.15 -24.48
C LEU A 106 -8.15 7.15 -23.32
N PHE A 107 -7.57 6.81 -22.16
CA PHE A 107 -7.52 7.72 -21.02
C PHE A 107 -6.46 8.82 -21.18
N GLY A 108 -5.55 8.77 -22.15
CA GLY A 108 -4.60 9.86 -22.38
C GLY A 108 -3.36 9.83 -21.48
N VAL A 109 -2.94 8.65 -21.03
CA VAL A 109 -1.68 8.51 -20.29
C VAL A 109 -0.48 8.81 -21.19
N ARG A 110 0.42 9.64 -20.65
CA ARG A 110 1.59 10.14 -21.39
C ARG A 110 2.77 9.21 -21.16
N THR A 111 3.41 8.77 -22.24
CA THR A 111 4.68 8.00 -22.18
C THR A 111 5.87 8.79 -22.71
N GLY A 112 5.62 9.95 -23.34
CA GLY A 112 6.62 10.79 -23.97
C GLY A 112 6.93 12.07 -23.20
N LEU A 113 7.75 12.91 -23.83
CA LEU A 113 8.18 14.19 -23.27
C LEU A 113 7.09 15.27 -23.37
N PRO A 114 7.12 16.30 -22.50
CA PRO A 114 8.03 16.46 -21.36
C PRO A 114 7.67 15.53 -20.18
N LEU A 115 8.67 15.21 -19.36
CA LEU A 115 8.44 14.53 -18.08
C LEU A 115 7.54 15.38 -17.17
N PRO A 116 6.76 14.76 -16.28
CA PRO A 116 5.92 15.51 -15.35
C PRO A 116 6.78 16.34 -14.41
N SER A 117 6.31 17.54 -14.07
CA SER A 117 6.96 18.33 -13.03
C SER A 117 6.77 17.69 -11.65
N VAL A 118 7.64 18.01 -10.69
CA VAL A 118 7.49 17.55 -9.29
C VAL A 118 6.12 17.94 -8.72
N TRP A 119 5.63 19.13 -9.04
CA TRP A 119 4.31 19.60 -8.62
C TRP A 119 3.19 18.78 -9.25
N GLU A 120 3.26 18.51 -10.55
CA GLU A 120 2.29 17.67 -11.25
C GLU A 120 2.25 16.26 -10.65
N THR A 121 3.42 15.63 -10.48
CA THR A 121 3.51 14.31 -9.84
C THR A 121 2.95 14.34 -8.41
N GLY A 122 3.29 15.35 -7.62
CA GLY A 122 2.78 15.50 -6.25
C GLY A 122 1.25 15.61 -6.19
N MET A 123 0.67 16.45 -7.05
CA MET A 123 -0.79 16.61 -7.13
C MET A 123 -1.49 15.33 -7.58
N HIS A 124 -0.94 14.62 -8.57
CA HIS A 124 -1.47 13.32 -8.97
C HIS A 124 -1.44 12.31 -7.82
N LEU A 125 -0.33 12.19 -7.09
CA LEU A 125 -0.23 11.28 -5.95
C LEU A 125 -1.26 11.60 -4.85
N VAL A 126 -1.48 12.89 -4.55
CA VAL A 126 -2.52 13.31 -3.59
C VAL A 126 -3.90 12.89 -4.06
N VAL A 127 -4.25 13.20 -5.32
CA VAL A 127 -5.57 12.84 -5.89
C VAL A 127 -5.76 11.33 -5.88
N TYR A 128 -4.75 10.56 -6.32
CA TYR A 128 -4.84 9.11 -6.40
C TYR A 128 -4.99 8.47 -5.02
N THR A 129 -4.25 8.95 -4.02
CA THR A 129 -4.36 8.47 -2.65
C THR A 129 -5.76 8.72 -2.10
N LEU A 130 -6.32 9.93 -2.28
CA LEU A 130 -7.66 10.26 -1.76
C LEU A 130 -8.77 9.46 -2.46
N VAL A 131 -8.68 9.31 -3.78
CA VAL A 131 -9.66 8.54 -4.56
C VAL A 131 -9.59 7.06 -4.20
N GLU A 132 -8.39 6.48 -4.19
CA GLU A 132 -8.19 5.06 -3.87
C GLU A 132 -8.63 4.76 -2.44
N ASP A 133 -8.20 5.55 -1.44
CA ASP A 133 -8.55 5.32 -0.04
C ASP A 133 -10.06 5.39 0.19
N TYR A 134 -10.75 6.35 -0.43
CA TYR A 134 -12.21 6.45 -0.32
C TYR A 134 -12.94 5.25 -0.95
N LEU A 135 -12.53 4.84 -2.14
CA LEU A 135 -13.14 3.70 -2.84
C LEU A 135 -12.82 2.38 -2.13
N THR A 136 -11.57 2.21 -1.70
CA THR A 136 -11.09 1.04 -0.95
C THR A 136 -11.82 0.93 0.38
N TYR A 137 -12.08 2.03 1.10
CA TYR A 137 -12.89 1.98 2.34
C TYR A 137 -14.26 1.32 2.12
N TRP A 138 -14.98 1.73 1.06
CA TRP A 138 -16.30 1.17 0.77
C TRP A 138 -16.25 -0.27 0.27
N LEU A 139 -15.27 -0.58 -0.59
CA LEU A 139 -15.02 -1.95 -1.04
C LEU A 139 -14.70 -2.86 0.15
N HIS A 140 -13.78 -2.45 1.01
CA HIS A 140 -13.35 -3.19 2.20
C HIS A 140 -14.52 -3.42 3.15
N ARG A 141 -15.33 -2.39 3.41
CA ARG A 141 -16.56 -2.51 4.20
C ARG A 141 -17.56 -3.49 3.57
N PHE A 142 -17.70 -3.48 2.24
CA PHE A 142 -18.54 -4.44 1.51
C PHE A 142 -17.99 -5.87 1.61
N LEU A 143 -16.67 -6.04 1.52
CA LEU A 143 -15.99 -7.33 1.68
C LEU A 143 -16.16 -7.89 3.10
N HIS A 144 -16.53 -7.08 4.09
CA HIS A 144 -16.94 -7.53 5.42
C HIS A 144 -18.43 -7.81 5.61
N THR A 145 -19.22 -7.80 4.54
CA THR A 145 -20.54 -8.45 4.56
C THR A 145 -20.37 -9.97 4.66
N LYS A 146 -21.41 -10.68 5.11
CA LYS A 146 -21.35 -12.15 5.24
C LYS A 146 -20.87 -12.82 3.94
N TRP A 147 -21.48 -12.44 2.82
CA TRP A 147 -21.14 -13.00 1.51
C TRP A 147 -19.75 -12.58 1.05
N GLY A 148 -19.42 -11.28 1.12
CA GLY A 148 -18.11 -10.76 0.70
C GLY A 148 -16.97 -11.44 1.45
N TYR A 149 -17.14 -11.65 2.75
CA TYR A 149 -16.12 -12.25 3.58
C TYR A 149 -15.95 -13.73 3.24
N GLU A 150 -17.04 -14.50 3.32
CA GLU A 150 -17.01 -15.95 3.09
C GLU A 150 -16.52 -16.33 1.68
N LYS A 151 -16.76 -15.48 0.67
CA LYS A 151 -16.43 -15.79 -0.73
C LYS A 151 -15.14 -15.17 -1.22
N ILE A 152 -14.72 -14.04 -0.66
CA ILE A 152 -13.62 -13.25 -1.21
C ILE A 152 -12.58 -12.97 -0.12
N HIS A 153 -12.98 -12.33 0.97
CA HIS A 153 -12.04 -11.72 1.91
C HIS A 153 -11.46 -12.64 2.99
N HIS A 154 -12.03 -13.84 3.18
CA HIS A 154 -11.58 -14.76 4.23
C HIS A 154 -10.12 -15.20 4.08
N VAL A 155 -9.58 -15.26 2.85
CA VAL A 155 -8.17 -15.62 2.60
C VAL A 155 -7.24 -14.55 3.17
N HIS A 156 -7.56 -13.28 2.95
CA HIS A 156 -6.82 -12.15 3.51
C HIS A 156 -6.83 -12.16 5.05
N HIS A 157 -7.97 -12.52 5.63
CA HIS A 157 -8.13 -12.64 7.09
C HIS A 157 -7.69 -13.97 7.70
N GLU A 158 -7.18 -14.92 6.91
CA GLU A 158 -6.67 -16.19 7.44
C GLU A 158 -5.57 -15.95 8.47
N LYS A 159 -4.82 -14.85 8.32
CA LYS A 159 -3.80 -14.40 9.26
C LYS A 159 -4.35 -13.27 10.12
N THR A 160 -4.66 -13.59 11.38
CA THR A 160 -5.18 -12.63 12.38
C THR A 160 -4.10 -11.72 12.98
N ALA A 161 -2.83 -11.99 12.68
CA ALA A 161 -1.68 -11.13 12.94
C ALA A 161 -0.82 -11.09 11.68
N PRO A 162 -1.20 -10.29 10.66
CA PRO A 162 -0.53 -10.28 9.37
C PRO A 162 0.92 -9.78 9.47
N SER A 163 1.70 -10.12 8.45
CA SER A 163 3.03 -9.53 8.21
C SER A 163 3.00 -8.79 6.89
N GLY A 164 4.02 -7.99 6.57
CA GLY A 164 4.07 -7.27 5.29
C GLY A 164 3.98 -8.21 4.07
N PHE A 165 4.47 -9.45 4.17
CA PHE A 165 4.34 -10.48 3.13
C PHE A 165 2.93 -11.02 2.94
N ALA A 166 2.04 -10.79 3.91
CA ALA A 166 0.64 -11.16 3.82
C ALA A 166 -0.24 -10.00 3.30
N ALA A 167 0.33 -8.81 3.05
CA ALA A 167 -0.43 -7.63 2.62
C ALA A 167 -1.24 -7.89 1.34
N VAL A 168 -0.68 -8.64 0.40
CA VAL A 168 -1.34 -9.03 -0.87
C VAL A 168 -1.77 -10.49 -0.90
N TYR A 169 -1.61 -11.22 0.21
CA TYR A 169 -2.07 -12.61 0.33
C TYR A 169 -3.60 -12.61 0.41
N SER A 170 -4.25 -12.85 -0.73
CA SER A 170 -5.69 -12.65 -0.88
C SER A 170 -6.26 -13.53 -1.99
N HIS A 171 -7.59 -13.58 -2.05
CA HIS A 171 -8.30 -14.23 -3.15
C HIS A 171 -8.14 -13.40 -4.45
N GLY A 172 -8.02 -14.05 -5.61
CA GLY A 172 -7.81 -13.34 -6.89
C GLY A 172 -8.93 -12.34 -7.27
N ALA A 173 -10.17 -12.58 -6.80
CA ALA A 173 -11.26 -11.62 -6.95
C ALA A 173 -11.07 -10.37 -6.07
N GLU A 174 -10.49 -10.51 -4.89
CA GLU A 174 -10.16 -9.38 -4.02
C GLU A 174 -9.11 -8.50 -4.68
N LEU A 175 -8.01 -9.11 -5.14
CA LEU A 175 -6.95 -8.40 -5.85
C LEU A 175 -7.48 -7.69 -7.10
N SER A 176 -8.38 -8.32 -7.86
CA SER A 176 -9.04 -7.68 -9.01
C SER A 176 -9.87 -6.46 -8.62
N LEU A 177 -10.64 -6.54 -7.52
CA LEU A 177 -11.47 -5.43 -7.04
C LEU A 177 -10.61 -4.28 -6.49
N LEU A 178 -9.54 -4.59 -5.76
CA LEU A 178 -8.57 -3.60 -5.28
C LEU A 178 -7.80 -2.95 -6.44
N ALA A 179 -7.49 -3.70 -7.50
CA ALA A 179 -6.91 -3.10 -8.70
C ALA A 179 -7.83 -2.01 -9.28
N VAL A 180 -9.15 -2.24 -9.33
CA VAL A 180 -10.10 -1.23 -9.81
C VAL A 180 -10.02 0.06 -8.99
N THR A 181 -9.90 -0.01 -7.66
CA THR A 181 -9.80 1.19 -6.82
C THR A 181 -8.47 1.92 -7.02
N ILE A 182 -7.35 1.19 -7.13
CA ILE A 182 -6.01 1.75 -7.37
C ILE A 182 -5.90 2.46 -8.73
N PHE A 183 -6.58 1.93 -9.76
CA PHE A 183 -6.57 2.53 -11.11
C PHE A 183 -7.65 3.60 -11.32
N ALA A 184 -8.61 3.77 -10.41
CA ALA A 184 -9.67 4.75 -10.54
C ALA A 184 -9.13 6.18 -10.61
N GLY A 185 -8.22 6.57 -9.71
CA GLY A 185 -7.60 7.89 -9.70
C GLY A 185 -6.89 8.21 -11.03
N PRO A 186 -5.96 7.37 -11.50
CA PRO A 186 -5.30 7.59 -12.78
C PRO A 186 -6.21 7.52 -14.01
N ALA A 187 -7.33 6.79 -13.96
CA ALA A 187 -8.34 6.83 -15.01
C ALA A 187 -9.12 8.16 -15.03
N MET A 188 -9.35 8.79 -13.87
CA MET A 188 -10.02 10.08 -13.74
C MET A 188 -9.11 11.26 -14.09
N VAL A 189 -7.84 11.21 -13.66
CA VAL A 189 -6.84 12.25 -13.89
C VAL A 189 -5.59 11.59 -14.49
N PRO A 190 -5.51 11.47 -15.82
CA PRO A 190 -4.43 10.80 -16.51
C PRO A 190 -3.09 11.51 -16.29
N CYS A 191 -2.03 10.75 -16.01
CA CYS A 191 -0.69 11.28 -15.80
C CYS A 191 0.35 10.66 -16.71
N HIS A 192 1.62 11.02 -16.48
CA HIS A 192 2.74 10.35 -17.13
C HIS A 192 2.97 8.95 -16.55
N VAL A 193 3.42 7.99 -17.37
CA VAL A 193 3.67 6.60 -16.96
C VAL A 193 4.67 6.47 -15.79
N THR A 194 5.63 7.38 -15.68
CA THR A 194 6.55 7.40 -14.53
C THR A 194 5.85 7.75 -13.22
N THR A 195 4.82 8.62 -13.26
CA THR A 195 3.99 8.92 -12.09
C THR A 195 3.11 7.72 -11.72
N HIS A 196 2.65 6.93 -12.70
CA HIS A 196 2.01 5.65 -12.42
C HIS A 196 2.96 4.71 -11.67
N TRP A 197 4.16 4.47 -12.20
CA TRP A 197 5.12 3.56 -11.55
C TRP A 197 5.40 3.98 -10.10
N LEU A 198 5.57 5.29 -9.87
CA LEU A 198 5.76 5.83 -8.54
C LEU A 198 4.53 5.62 -7.64
N TRP A 199 3.32 5.87 -8.16
CA TRP A 199 2.06 5.62 -7.46
C TRP A 199 1.93 4.16 -7.02
N PHE A 200 2.18 3.20 -7.92
CA PHE A 200 2.14 1.78 -7.61
C PHE A 200 3.16 1.38 -6.54
N ALA A 201 4.38 1.89 -6.65
CA ALA A 201 5.43 1.62 -5.66
C ALA A 201 5.04 2.14 -4.28
N ILE A 202 4.58 3.40 -4.18
CA ILE A 202 4.14 4.00 -2.91
C ILE A 202 2.97 3.21 -2.32
N ARG A 203 1.98 2.87 -3.13
CA ARG A 203 0.80 2.13 -2.66
C ARG A 203 1.19 0.77 -2.09
N LEU A 204 2.06 0.01 -2.74
CA LEU A 204 2.50 -1.29 -2.23
C LEU A 204 3.37 -1.18 -0.98
N MET A 205 4.24 -0.16 -0.92
CA MET A 205 5.00 0.11 0.29
C MET A 205 4.08 0.45 1.47
N GLU A 206 3.04 1.25 1.25
CA GLU A 206 2.04 1.59 2.27
C GLU A 206 1.27 0.34 2.72
N ALA A 207 0.80 -0.50 1.77
CA ALA A 207 0.13 -1.76 2.12
C ALA A 207 1.05 -2.65 2.97
N SER A 208 2.33 -2.73 2.61
CA SER A 208 3.31 -3.50 3.37
C SER A 208 3.51 -2.96 4.79
N ASP A 209 3.65 -1.63 4.94
CA ASP A 209 3.79 -0.96 6.24
C ASP A 209 2.54 -1.16 7.12
N ALA A 210 1.35 -1.00 6.54
CA ALA A 210 0.07 -1.23 7.20
C ALA A 210 -0.07 -2.67 7.73
N HIS A 211 0.55 -3.66 7.09
CA HIS A 211 0.47 -5.07 7.53
C HIS A 211 1.74 -5.56 8.23
N CYS A 212 2.78 -4.72 8.37
CA CYS A 212 4.08 -5.18 8.85
C CYS A 212 4.03 -5.66 10.31
N GLY A 213 3.10 -5.13 11.10
CA GLY A 213 2.94 -5.46 12.51
C GLY A 213 3.90 -4.74 13.45
N TYR A 214 4.54 -3.68 12.97
CA TYR A 214 5.47 -2.82 13.71
C TYR A 214 4.99 -1.38 13.68
N ASN A 215 5.10 -0.70 14.81
CA ASN A 215 4.89 0.74 14.87
C ASN A 215 6.24 1.45 14.96
N PHE A 216 6.79 1.82 13.81
CA PHE A 216 8.09 2.48 13.73
C PHE A 216 8.01 3.92 14.26
N PRO A 217 9.07 4.45 14.92
CA PRO A 217 9.10 5.83 15.40
C PRO A 217 8.88 6.88 14.29
N PHE A 218 9.24 6.55 13.06
CA PHE A 218 9.08 7.39 11.86
C PHE A 218 7.91 6.94 10.97
N SER A 219 6.98 6.13 11.49
CA SER A 219 5.77 5.77 10.76
C SER A 219 4.96 7.02 10.43
N LEU A 220 4.45 7.07 9.19
CA LEU A 220 3.60 8.17 8.73
C LEU A 220 2.34 8.33 9.60
N ALA A 221 1.87 7.26 10.23
CA ALA A 221 0.77 7.28 11.19
C ALA A 221 1.03 8.18 12.42
N GLY A 222 2.30 8.41 12.77
CA GLY A 222 2.70 9.34 13.83
C GLY A 222 2.88 10.78 13.36
N LEU A 223 2.98 11.01 12.05
CA LEU A 223 3.37 12.30 11.45
C LEU A 223 2.21 13.00 10.73
N ILE A 224 1.31 12.23 10.12
CA ILE A 224 0.22 12.73 9.28
C ILE A 224 -1.12 12.46 9.99
N PRO A 225 -1.95 13.49 10.23
CA PRO A 225 -3.27 13.30 10.82
C PRO A 225 -4.12 12.29 10.05
N PHE A 226 -4.85 11.46 10.78
CA PHE A 226 -5.70 10.37 10.27
C PHE A 226 -4.97 9.24 9.55
N PHE A 227 -3.68 9.36 9.23
CA PHE A 227 -2.92 8.30 8.59
C PHE A 227 -2.89 7.08 9.50
N VAL A 228 -3.23 5.91 8.96
CA VAL A 228 -3.29 4.66 9.72
C VAL A 228 -2.00 3.86 9.52
N GLY A 229 -1.69 3.00 10.48
CA GLY A 229 -0.49 2.16 10.42
C GLY A 229 -0.77 0.75 10.91
N ALA A 230 0.30 0.00 11.18
CA ALA A 230 0.21 -1.40 11.56
C ALA A 230 -0.72 -1.69 12.75
N GLU A 231 -0.76 -0.82 13.76
CA GLU A 231 -1.65 -1.00 14.93
C GLU A 231 -3.14 -1.00 14.53
N PHE A 232 -3.51 -0.13 13.59
CA PHE A 232 -4.89 0.04 13.13
C PHE A 232 -5.37 -1.20 12.36
N HIS A 233 -4.54 -1.70 11.45
CA HIS A 233 -4.82 -2.89 10.64
C HIS A 233 -4.71 -4.18 11.47
N ASP A 234 -3.71 -4.32 12.36
CA ASP A 234 -3.62 -5.50 13.25
C ASP A 234 -4.87 -5.62 14.14
N TYR A 235 -5.44 -4.50 14.60
CA TYR A 235 -6.69 -4.51 15.35
C TYR A 235 -7.88 -4.98 14.49
N HIS A 236 -7.93 -4.55 13.23
CA HIS A 236 -8.93 -4.96 12.25
C HIS A 236 -8.86 -6.48 11.98
N HIS A 237 -7.68 -7.01 11.67
CA HIS A 237 -7.45 -8.43 11.35
C HIS A 237 -7.79 -9.37 12.50
N TYR A 238 -7.58 -8.93 13.75
CA TYR A 238 -7.74 -9.78 14.93
C TYR A 238 -9.12 -10.44 15.04
N ALA A 239 -10.18 -9.71 14.70
CA ALA A 239 -11.55 -10.21 14.82
C ALA A 239 -12.02 -10.99 13.57
N GLY A 240 -11.21 -11.04 12.50
CA GLY A 240 -11.56 -11.67 11.22
C GLY A 240 -12.94 -11.21 10.73
N GLY A 241 -13.78 -12.15 10.27
CA GLY A 241 -15.11 -11.86 9.72
C GLY A 241 -16.12 -11.26 10.70
N LYS A 242 -15.78 -11.16 11.99
CA LYS A 242 -16.60 -10.45 12.99
C LYS A 242 -16.24 -8.97 13.10
N THR A 243 -15.17 -8.51 12.45
CA THR A 243 -14.77 -7.10 12.46
C THR A 243 -15.84 -6.22 11.84
N ARG A 244 -16.03 -5.05 12.44
CA ARG A 244 -17.01 -4.02 12.03
C ARG A 244 -16.39 -2.62 12.09
N THR A 245 -15.07 -2.56 12.03
CA THR A 245 -14.28 -1.39 12.38
C THR A 245 -13.02 -1.33 11.52
N ASN A 246 -12.42 -0.16 11.40
CA ASN A 246 -11.10 0.04 10.80
C ASN A 246 -11.01 -0.42 9.34
N PHE A 247 -11.89 0.09 8.49
CA PHE A 247 -11.92 -0.26 7.07
C PHE A 247 -11.05 0.65 6.19
N GLY A 248 -10.63 1.82 6.70
CA GLY A 248 -9.74 2.74 6.01
C GLY A 248 -8.40 2.11 5.73
N SER A 249 -7.89 2.32 4.51
CA SER A 249 -6.65 1.68 4.06
C SER A 249 -5.42 2.54 4.32
N VAL A 250 -5.49 3.84 4.03
CA VAL A 250 -4.40 4.79 4.24
C VAL A 250 -4.80 5.79 5.32
N PHE A 251 -6.06 6.21 5.34
CA PHE A 251 -6.57 7.15 6.32
C PHE A 251 -7.83 6.65 7.04
N SER A 252 -7.96 7.06 8.31
CA SER A 252 -9.10 6.76 9.17
C SER A 252 -10.23 7.78 9.10
N TYR A 253 -10.18 8.77 8.19
CA TYR A 253 -11.22 9.81 8.12
C TYR A 253 -12.58 9.20 7.74
N CYS A 254 -12.62 8.22 6.84
CA CYS A 254 -13.84 7.49 6.51
C CYS A 254 -14.39 6.78 7.75
N ASP A 255 -13.54 6.08 8.51
CA ASP A 255 -13.99 5.42 9.73
C ASP A 255 -14.50 6.40 10.79
N TYR A 256 -13.95 7.60 10.84
CA TYR A 256 -14.45 8.67 11.69
C TYR A 256 -15.82 9.17 11.23
N ILE A 257 -15.97 9.52 9.94
CA ILE A 257 -17.22 10.04 9.35
C ILE A 257 -18.36 9.03 9.50
N TYR A 258 -18.09 7.75 9.23
CA TYR A 258 -19.10 6.69 9.23
C TYR A 258 -19.18 5.92 10.56
N GLY A 259 -18.38 6.30 11.56
CA GLY A 259 -18.43 5.77 12.91
C GLY A 259 -17.89 4.34 13.09
N THR A 260 -17.06 3.85 12.17
CA THR A 260 -16.42 2.53 12.19
C THR A 260 -15.02 2.56 12.83
N ASN A 261 -14.73 3.52 13.71
CA ASN A 261 -13.50 3.53 14.54
C ASN A 261 -13.78 3.42 16.05
N LYS A 262 -15.04 3.33 16.48
CA LYS A 262 -15.43 3.44 17.90
C LYS A 262 -14.81 2.35 18.78
N SER A 263 -14.81 1.10 18.31
CA SER A 263 -14.23 -0.02 19.06
C SER A 263 -12.71 0.09 19.15
N TYR A 264 -12.04 0.52 18.08
CA TYR A 264 -10.60 0.79 18.10
C TYR A 264 -10.22 1.91 19.05
N LEU A 265 -10.94 3.04 19.02
CA LEU A 265 -10.71 4.14 19.96
C LEU A 265 -10.95 3.71 21.42
N HIS A 266 -11.97 2.89 21.66
CA HIS A 266 -12.20 2.30 22.98
C HIS A 266 -11.02 1.41 23.40
N HIS A 267 -10.56 0.53 22.51
CA HIS A 267 -9.41 -0.34 22.74
C HIS A 267 -8.15 0.46 23.10
N LYS A 268 -7.82 1.51 22.33
CA LYS A 268 -6.68 2.39 22.61
C LYS A 268 -6.77 3.06 23.98
N ARG A 269 -7.96 3.58 24.34
CA ARG A 269 -8.17 4.19 25.66
C ARG A 269 -8.00 3.18 26.79
N SER A 270 -8.48 1.95 26.60
CA SER A 270 -8.32 0.87 27.59
C SER A 270 -6.86 0.47 27.76
N LEU A 271 -6.09 0.36 26.67
CA LEU A 271 -4.65 0.11 26.73
C LEU A 271 -3.87 1.23 27.43
N ALA A 272 -4.20 2.49 27.14
CA ALA A 272 -3.59 3.64 27.79
C ALA A 272 -3.83 3.63 29.31
N LYS A 273 -5.07 3.38 29.74
CA LYS A 273 -5.43 3.24 31.17
C LYS A 273 -4.64 2.13 31.85
N LEU A 274 -4.56 0.95 31.22
CA LEU A 274 -3.79 -0.18 31.76
C LEU A 274 -2.30 0.14 31.91
N LYS A 275 -1.72 0.88 30.95
CA LYS A 275 -0.32 1.31 31.03
C LYS A 275 -0.11 2.27 32.21
N THR A 276 -0.98 3.28 32.35
CA THR A 276 -0.93 4.22 33.48
C THR A 276 -1.10 3.51 34.83
N MET A 277 -2.02 2.54 34.94
CA MET A 277 -2.19 1.76 36.17
C MET A 277 -0.93 0.96 36.53
N LYS A 278 -0.29 0.31 35.55
CA LYS A 278 0.96 -0.43 35.78
C LYS A 278 2.12 0.47 36.20
N GLU A 279 2.21 1.66 35.61
CA GLU A 279 3.23 2.66 36.00
C GLU A 279 3.02 3.14 37.44
N VAL A 280 1.76 3.39 37.84
CA VAL A 280 1.41 3.74 39.22
C VAL A 280 1.75 2.62 40.20
N GLU A 281 1.37 1.37 39.90
CA GLU A 281 1.69 0.20 40.73
C GLU A 281 3.20 -0.02 40.87
N HIS A 282 3.96 0.15 39.79
CA HIS A 282 5.41 0.03 39.80
C HIS A 282 6.06 1.12 40.68
N ASN A 283 5.59 2.35 40.57
CA ASN A 283 6.09 3.47 41.37
C ASN A 283 5.77 3.28 42.86
N MET A 284 4.57 2.80 43.22
CA MET A 284 4.21 2.49 44.62
C MET A 284 5.06 1.38 45.23
N LYS A 285 5.36 0.32 44.46
CA LYS A 285 6.26 -0.77 44.91
C LYS A 285 7.73 -0.32 44.98
N GLY A 286 8.14 0.62 44.13
CA GLY A 286 9.49 1.19 44.15
C GLY A 286 9.72 2.17 45.31
N SER A 287 8.67 2.88 45.75
CA SER A 287 8.75 3.77 46.94
C SER A 287 8.76 2.98 48.25
N SER A 288 8.04 1.86 48.36
CA SER A 288 8.01 1.05 49.59
C SER A 288 9.31 0.28 49.87
N VAL A 289 10.22 0.16 48.90
CA VAL A 289 11.51 -0.56 49.04
C VAL A 289 12.65 0.39 49.43
N LYS A 290 12.42 1.71 49.46
CA LYS A 290 13.42 2.72 49.84
C LYS A 290 13.27 3.24 51.28
N GLU A 291 12.30 2.72 52.04
CA GLU A 291 12.02 3.15 53.42
C GLU A 291 12.49 2.15 54.50
N ASP A 292 13.18 1.07 54.12
CA ASP A 292 13.86 0.12 55.03
C ASP A 292 15.38 0.26 54.96
#